data_AF-K3WXX6-F1
#
_entry.id   AF-K3WXX6-F1
#
_cell.length_a   1.000
_cell.length_b   1.000
_cell.length_c   1.000
_cell.angle_alpha   90.00
_cell.angle_beta   90.00
_cell.angle_gamma   90.00
#
_symmetry.space_group_name_H-M   'P 1'
#
loop_
_entity.id
_entity.type
_entity.pdbx_description
1 polymer ?
#
loop_
_entity_poly.entity_id
_entity_poly.type
_entity_poly.pdbx_seq_one_letter_code
_entity_poly.pdbx_strand_id
1 'polypeptide(L)'
;MSSSKVATRQGPQGESSSSVVEFLPVVGVLAFVGFIVYDNREVVLRTLQGRFVWFVWSLGVLYVAYSGIFHAVIHGMSLFYFHPSYGLVFFHPSGRRQFVLEGLLSGSWSFLISLAAFSIVEIMPMLRSKSGRSDMLGLPLLLIGIAYTILHFTFISKHPWLAK
;
A
#
# COMPACT_ATOMS: atom_id res chain seq x y z
N MET A 1 20.61 65.97 26.13
CA MET A 1 20.42 66.02 24.67
C MET A 1 21.23 64.90 24.03
N SER A 2 20.57 63.80 23.65
CA SER A 2 21.01 62.99 22.52
C SER A 2 19.80 62.14 22.10
N SER A 3 19.15 62.59 21.04
CA SER A 3 18.00 61.97 20.43
C SER A 3 18.52 60.87 19.50
N SER A 4 18.26 59.61 19.82
CA SER A 4 18.50 58.51 18.87
C SER A 4 17.18 57.86 18.49
N LYS A 5 16.91 58.03 17.21
CA LYS A 5 15.73 57.72 16.41
C LYS A 5 15.13 56.32 16.63
N VAL A 6 13.81 56.34 16.75
CA VAL A 6 12.85 55.31 16.36
C VAL A 6 13.30 54.58 15.09
N ALA A 7 13.42 53.26 15.17
CA ALA A 7 13.52 52.37 14.01
C ALA A 7 12.29 51.46 13.98
N THR A 8 11.23 51.97 13.39
CA THR A 8 10.16 51.19 12.74
C THR A 8 10.76 50.43 11.55
N ARG A 9 10.83 49.10 11.64
CA ARG A 9 10.88 48.20 10.47
C ARG A 9 9.64 47.30 10.59
N GLN A 10 8.55 47.63 9.90
CA GLN A 10 8.18 46.96 8.63
C GLN A 10 8.42 45.45 8.71
N GLY A 11 7.35 44.69 8.91
CA GLY A 11 7.38 43.23 8.77
C GLY A 11 7.52 42.80 7.31
N PRO A 12 7.68 41.51 7.05
CA PRO A 12 7.30 40.91 5.79
C PRO A 12 6.12 39.98 6.01
N GLN A 13 4.94 40.45 5.62
CA GLN A 13 3.91 39.57 5.06
C GLN A 13 4.53 38.86 3.85
N GLY A 14 4.93 37.60 4.01
CA GLY A 14 5.61 36.86 2.95
C GLY A 14 5.43 35.34 2.97
N GLU A 15 4.65 34.79 3.90
CA GLU A 15 4.41 33.34 4.00
C GLU A 15 3.12 32.87 3.29
N SER A 16 2.31 33.79 2.76
CA SER A 16 1.01 33.46 2.15
C SER A 16 1.09 33.18 0.64
N SER A 17 2.17 33.59 -0.02
CA SER A 17 2.33 33.46 -1.48
C SER A 17 2.96 32.13 -1.91
N SER A 18 3.74 31.47 -1.05
CA SER A 18 4.30 30.15 -1.33
C SER A 18 3.23 29.05 -1.32
N SER A 19 2.31 29.11 -0.35
CA SER A 19 1.23 28.12 -0.23
C SER A 19 0.30 28.13 -1.44
N VAL A 20 -0.15 29.30 -1.91
CA VAL A 20 -1.07 29.41 -3.06
C VAL A 20 -0.45 28.86 -4.34
N VAL A 21 0.85 29.09 -4.57
CA VAL A 21 1.57 28.60 -5.74
C VAL A 21 1.80 27.08 -5.66
N GLU A 22 2.00 26.53 -4.46
CA GLU A 22 2.09 25.08 -4.23
C GLU A 22 0.75 24.34 -4.43
N PHE A 23 -0.39 25.00 -4.15
CA PHE A 23 -1.73 24.41 -4.40
C PHE A 23 -2.17 24.52 -5.85
N LEU A 24 -1.62 25.44 -6.63
CA LEU A 24 -1.94 25.64 -8.05
C LEU A 24 -1.83 24.36 -8.91
N PRO A 25 -0.74 23.57 -8.84
CA PRO A 25 -0.64 22.30 -9.56
C PRO A 25 -1.65 21.26 -9.08
N VAL A 26 -1.95 21.21 -7.78
CA VAL A 26 -2.95 20.27 -7.21
C VAL A 26 -4.34 20.57 -7.76
N VAL A 27 -4.72 21.85 -7.77
CA VAL A 27 -6.00 22.31 -8.34
C VAL A 27 -6.04 22.06 -9.85
N GLY A 28 -4.93 22.29 -10.56
CA GLY A 28 -4.82 22.00 -11.99
C GLY A 28 -5.02 20.51 -12.31
N VAL A 29 -4.39 19.61 -11.53
CA VAL A 29 -4.58 18.17 -11.67
C VAL A 29 -6.02 17.77 -11.35
N LEU A 30 -6.61 18.30 -10.28
CA LEU A 30 -8.01 18.04 -9.93
C LEU A 30 -8.99 18.49 -11.03
N ALA A 31 -8.77 19.67 -11.60
CA ALA A 31 -9.56 20.18 -12.70
C ALA A 31 -9.40 19.33 -13.97
N PHE A 32 -8.18 18.89 -14.26
CA PHE A 32 -7.89 18.01 -15.40
C PHE A 32 -8.55 16.63 -15.24
N VAL A 33 -8.45 16.03 -14.05
CA VAL A 33 -9.13 14.78 -13.71
C VAL A 33 -10.65 14.96 -13.82
N GLY A 34 -11.20 16.05 -13.26
CA GLY A 34 -12.61 16.37 -13.37
C GLY A 34 -13.08 16.55 -14.81
N PHE A 35 -12.27 17.18 -15.65
CA PHE A 35 -12.56 17.35 -17.08
C PHE A 35 -12.57 16.01 -17.82
N ILE A 36 -11.58 15.15 -17.59
CA ILE A 36 -11.54 13.79 -18.16
C ILE A 36 -12.76 12.98 -17.72
N VAL A 37 -13.12 13.06 -16.44
CA VAL A 37 -14.29 12.36 -15.88
C VAL A 37 -15.59 12.87 -16.48
N TYR A 38 -15.70 14.19 -16.71
CA TYR A 38 -16.88 14.79 -17.31
C TYR A 38 -17.05 14.40 -18.78
N ASP A 39 -15.96 14.45 -19.55
CA ASP A 39 -15.92 14.05 -20.96
C ASP A 39 -16.24 12.56 -21.15
N ASN A 40 -15.75 11.73 -20.23
CA ASN A 40 -15.96 10.28 -20.23
C ASN A 40 -17.06 9.83 -19.26
N ARG A 41 -18.00 10.70 -18.89
CA ARG A 41 -18.99 10.42 -17.82
C ARG A 41 -19.76 9.12 -18.03
N GLU A 42 -20.09 8.78 -19.28
CA GLU A 42 -20.85 7.58 -19.61
C GLU A 42 -20.01 6.32 -19.39
N VAL A 43 -18.72 6.38 -19.71
CA VAL A 43 -17.75 5.31 -19.45
C VAL A 43 -17.48 5.16 -17.96
N VAL A 44 -17.34 6.29 -17.25
CA VAL A 44 -17.12 6.31 -15.79
C VAL A 44 -18.32 5.76 -15.05
N LEU A 45 -19.54 6.17 -15.40
CA LEU A 45 -20.77 5.65 -14.81
C LEU A 45 -20.96 4.16 -15.11
N ARG A 46 -20.70 3.73 -16.33
CA ARG A 46 -20.77 2.30 -16.70
C ARG A 46 -19.74 1.46 -15.94
N THR A 47 -18.55 2.01 -15.70
CA THR A 47 -17.50 1.37 -14.91
C THR A 47 -17.87 1.32 -13.43
N LEU A 48 -18.37 2.42 -12.85
CA LEU A 48 -18.85 2.51 -11.47
C LEU A 48 -20.07 1.63 -11.20
N GLN A 49 -20.91 1.35 -12.20
CA GLN A 49 -22.02 0.41 -12.03
C GLN A 49 -21.56 -1.07 -12.05
N GLY A 50 -20.33 -1.34 -12.48
CA GLY A 50 -19.77 -2.68 -12.50
C GLY A 50 -19.49 -3.22 -11.09
N ARG A 51 -20.18 -4.29 -10.70
CA ARG A 51 -19.92 -5.00 -9.42
C ARG A 51 -18.46 -5.45 -9.27
N PHE A 52 -17.83 -5.83 -10.38
CA PHE A 52 -16.42 -6.23 -10.41
C PHE A 52 -15.48 -5.10 -10.00
N VAL A 53 -15.79 -3.85 -10.36
CA VAL A 53 -14.96 -2.69 -10.00
C VAL A 53 -14.99 -2.45 -8.50
N TRP A 54 -16.18 -2.53 -7.89
CA TRP A 54 -16.30 -2.46 -6.43
C TRP A 54 -15.62 -3.61 -5.71
N PHE A 55 -15.67 -4.82 -6.28
CA PHE A 55 -14.94 -5.96 -5.74
C PHE A 55 -13.42 -5.69 -5.74
N VAL A 56 -12.85 -5.29 -6.89
CA VAL A 56 -11.42 -4.94 -7.00
C VAL A 56 -11.05 -3.78 -6.06
N TRP A 57 -11.91 -2.76 -5.95
CA TRP A 57 -11.70 -1.65 -5.04
C TRP A 57 -11.65 -2.10 -3.57
N SER A 58 -12.61 -2.92 -3.15
CA SER A 58 -12.66 -3.48 -1.79
C SER A 58 -11.44 -4.34 -1.50
N LEU A 59 -10.97 -5.08 -2.50
CA LEU A 59 -9.80 -5.93 -2.44
C LEU A 59 -8.52 -5.09 -2.28
N GLY A 60 -8.44 -3.96 -2.97
CA GLY A 60 -7.35 -2.98 -2.81
C GLY A 60 -7.33 -2.35 -1.42
N VAL A 61 -8.49 -1.94 -0.89
CA VAL A 61 -8.60 -1.41 0.47
C VAL A 61 -8.16 -2.46 1.51
N LEU A 62 -8.59 -3.70 1.32
CA LEU A 62 -8.21 -4.82 2.18
C LEU A 62 -6.69 -5.06 2.15
N TYR A 63 -6.07 -5.01 0.97
CA TYR A 63 -4.62 -5.13 0.82
C TYR A 63 -3.86 -4.02 1.56
N VAL A 64 -4.28 -2.77 1.41
CA VAL A 64 -3.68 -1.63 2.11
C VAL A 64 -3.81 -1.78 3.63
N ALA A 65 -4.95 -2.29 4.10
CA ALA A 65 -5.17 -2.58 5.51
C ALA A 65 -4.22 -3.68 6.03
N TYR A 66 -4.05 -4.79 5.29
CA TYR A 66 -3.14 -5.88 5.66
C TYR A 66 -1.66 -5.47 5.62
N SER A 67 -1.27 -4.62 4.67
CA SER A 67 0.12 -4.18 4.49
C SER A 67 0.65 -3.30 5.63
N GLY A 68 -0.22 -2.76 6.50
CA GLY A 68 0.20 -1.88 7.59
C GLY A 68 0.74 -0.52 7.14
N ILE A 69 0.40 -0.08 5.92
CA ILE A 69 0.86 1.19 5.33
C ILE A 69 0.49 2.36 6.25
N PHE A 70 -0.71 2.37 6.81
CA PHE A 70 -1.14 3.41 7.75
C PHE A 70 -0.24 3.51 8.97
N HIS A 71 0.16 2.37 9.54
CA HIS A 71 1.08 2.34 10.67
C HIS A 71 2.44 2.93 10.29
N ALA A 72 2.92 2.64 9.08
CA ALA A 72 4.19 3.12 8.57
C ALA A 72 4.19 4.63 8.25
N VAL A 73 3.09 5.15 7.71
CA VAL A 73 2.91 6.58 7.44
C VAL A 73 2.81 7.39 8.73
N ILE A 74 2.04 6.91 9.72
CA ILE A 74 1.85 7.60 11.01
C ILE A 74 3.16 7.69 11.80
N HIS A 75 3.97 6.63 11.80
CA HIS A 75 5.21 6.58 12.59
C HIS A 75 6.47 6.99 11.82
N GLY A 76 6.34 7.42 10.56
CA GLY A 76 7.47 7.87 9.74
C GLY A 76 8.55 6.78 9.57
N MET A 77 8.15 5.52 9.39
CA MET A 77 9.09 4.40 9.31
C MET A 77 9.87 4.45 7.99
N SER A 78 11.18 4.16 8.03
CA SER A 78 12.00 4.12 6.82
C SER A 78 11.55 3.00 5.87
N LEU A 79 11.56 3.29 4.56
CA LEU A 79 11.23 2.30 3.52
C LEU A 79 12.21 1.13 3.50
N PHE A 80 13.50 1.44 3.63
CA PHE A 80 14.62 0.51 3.67
C PHE A 80 15.69 1.10 4.59
N TYR A 81 16.55 0.24 5.14
CA TYR A 81 17.71 0.70 5.92
C TYR A 81 18.99 0.27 5.21
N PHE A 82 19.87 1.23 4.95
CA PHE A 82 21.20 0.96 4.40
C PHE A 82 22.19 0.87 5.57
N HIS A 83 22.62 -0.35 5.91
CA HIS A 83 23.64 -0.54 6.94
C HIS A 83 25.04 -0.43 6.30
N PRO A 84 25.97 0.39 6.84
CA PRO A 84 27.31 0.58 6.27
C PRO A 84 28.11 -0.73 6.09
N SER A 85 27.90 -1.71 6.98
CA SER A 85 28.62 -3.00 6.98
C SER A 85 27.93 -4.15 6.22
N TYR A 86 26.61 -4.08 5.99
CA TYR A 86 25.81 -5.19 5.42
C TYR A 86 25.00 -4.78 4.18
N GLY A 87 25.08 -3.52 3.75
CA GLY A 87 24.37 -3.00 2.59
C GLY A 87 22.88 -2.79 2.84
N LEU A 88 22.06 -3.07 1.82
CA LEU A 88 20.60 -2.91 1.83
C LEU A 88 19.93 -3.97 2.71
N VAL A 89 19.35 -3.54 3.83
CA VAL A 89 18.63 -4.40 4.77
C VAL A 89 17.12 -4.19 4.59
N PHE A 90 16.44 -5.24 4.14
CA PHE A 90 14.99 -5.25 3.89
C PHE A 90 14.15 -5.68 5.10
N PHE A 91 14.76 -6.36 6.09
CA PHE A 91 14.09 -6.88 7.27
C PHE A 91 14.66 -6.23 8.54
N HIS A 92 13.80 -5.64 9.37
CA HIS A 92 14.28 -5.01 10.60
C HIS A 92 14.60 -6.10 11.66
N PRO A 93 15.80 -6.12 12.26
CA PRO A 93 16.22 -7.18 13.18
C PRO A 93 15.49 -7.16 14.54
N SER A 94 14.79 -6.08 14.88
CA SER A 94 13.96 -6.01 16.09
C SER A 94 12.50 -6.29 15.77
N GLY A 95 11.88 -7.24 16.49
CA GLY A 95 10.47 -7.64 16.30
C GLY A 95 9.42 -6.57 16.62
N ARG A 96 9.78 -5.46 17.30
CA ARG A 96 8.84 -4.34 17.59
C ARG A 96 8.78 -3.27 16.51
N ARG A 97 9.69 -3.29 15.53
CA ARG A 97 9.72 -2.33 14.43
C ARG A 97 9.65 -3.08 13.10
N GLN A 98 8.94 -2.50 12.14
CA GLN A 98 8.72 -3.10 10.83
C GLN A 98 9.01 -2.06 9.76
N PHE A 99 9.78 -2.41 8.74
CA PHE A 99 9.95 -1.51 7.61
C PHE A 99 8.69 -1.50 6.74
N VAL A 100 8.47 -0.42 5.98
CA VAL A 100 7.31 -0.30 5.07
C VAL A 100 7.30 -1.47 4.07
N LEU A 101 8.46 -1.79 3.48
CA LEU A 101 8.60 -2.89 2.52
C LEU A 101 8.34 -4.25 3.16
N GLU A 102 8.72 -4.42 4.42
CA GLU A 102 8.47 -5.64 5.16
C GLU A 102 6.97 -5.86 5.43
N GLY A 103 6.25 -4.78 5.77
CA GLY A 103 4.78 -4.78 5.86
C GLY A 103 4.10 -5.08 4.54
N LEU A 104 4.57 -4.47 3.46
CA LEU A 104 4.05 -4.71 2.12
C LEU A 104 4.23 -6.17 1.69
N LEU A 105 5.42 -6.74 1.88
CA LEU A 105 5.71 -8.11 1.51
C LEU A 105 4.90 -9.11 2.35
N SER A 106 4.87 -8.93 3.68
CA SER A 106 4.10 -9.80 4.56
C SER A 106 2.60 -9.74 4.25
N GLY A 107 2.05 -8.54 4.04
CA GLY A 107 0.65 -8.35 3.63
C GLY A 107 0.35 -8.96 2.26
N SER A 108 1.31 -8.90 1.32
CA SER A 108 1.16 -9.52 -0.01
C SER A 108 1.05 -11.03 0.05
N TRP A 109 1.81 -11.70 0.91
CA TRP A 109 1.70 -13.15 1.09
C TRP A 109 0.35 -13.55 1.69
N SER A 110 -0.11 -12.85 2.74
CA SER A 110 -1.44 -13.09 3.32
C SER A 110 -2.55 -12.85 2.31
N PHE A 111 -2.43 -11.80 1.50
CA PHE A 111 -3.38 -11.48 0.44
C PHE A 111 -3.42 -12.55 -0.66
N LEU A 112 -2.27 -13.05 -1.10
CA LEU A 112 -2.19 -14.13 -2.09
C LEU A 112 -2.82 -15.43 -1.57
N ILE A 113 -2.66 -15.74 -0.28
CA ILE A 113 -3.33 -16.89 0.36
C ILE A 113 -4.85 -16.70 0.33
N SER A 114 -5.36 -15.53 0.71
CA SER A 114 -6.80 -15.23 0.67
C SER A 114 -7.35 -15.31 -0.76
N LEU A 115 -6.62 -14.82 -1.76
CA LEU A 115 -7.03 -14.89 -3.16
C LEU A 115 -7.02 -16.33 -3.67
N ALA A 116 -6.03 -17.13 -3.28
CA ALA A 116 -5.96 -18.56 -3.61
C ALA A 116 -7.13 -19.32 -2.98
N ALA A 117 -7.44 -19.08 -1.71
CA ALA A 117 -8.59 -19.68 -1.03
C ALA A 117 -9.92 -19.28 -1.69
N PHE A 118 -10.07 -18.00 -2.04
CA PHE A 118 -11.24 -17.51 -2.78
C PHE A 118 -11.38 -18.20 -4.14
N SER A 119 -10.27 -18.40 -4.86
CA SER A 119 -10.29 -19.12 -6.14
C SER A 119 -10.78 -20.57 -5.99
N ILE A 120 -10.42 -21.26 -4.90
CA ILE A 120 -10.88 -22.62 -4.64
C ILE A 120 -12.38 -22.65 -4.37
N VAL A 121 -12.92 -21.68 -3.63
CA VAL A 121 -14.35 -21.67 -3.26
C VAL A 121 -15.25 -21.29 -4.44
N GLU A 122 -14.87 -20.27 -5.21
CA GLU A 122 -15.74 -19.71 -6.26
C GLU A 122 -15.51 -20.34 -7.63
N ILE A 123 -14.25 -20.63 -8.00
CA ILE A 123 -13.92 -21.08 -9.36
C ILE A 123 -14.09 -22.60 -9.48
N MET A 124 -13.78 -23.36 -8.44
CA MET A 124 -13.92 -24.82 -8.44
C MET A 124 -15.34 -25.33 -8.79
N PRO A 125 -16.44 -24.78 -8.24
CA PRO A 125 -17.80 -25.22 -8.60
C PRO A 125 -18.20 -24.82 -10.03
N MET A 126 -17.60 -23.76 -10.60
CA MET A 126 -17.91 -23.31 -11.96
C MET A 126 -17.27 -24.17 -13.05
N LEU A 127 -16.20 -24.92 -12.75
CA LEU A 127 -15.56 -25.80 -13.74
C LEU A 127 -16.39 -27.05 -14.00
N ARG A 128 -16.78 -27.28 -15.26
CA ARG A 128 -17.57 -28.46 -15.68
C ARG A 128 -16.70 -29.70 -15.99
N SER A 129 -15.42 -29.51 -16.30
CA SER A 129 -14.49 -30.59 -16.67
C SER A 129 -13.78 -31.19 -15.45
N LYS A 130 -13.77 -32.53 -15.34
CA LYS A 130 -13.08 -33.25 -14.24
C LYS A 130 -11.55 -33.07 -14.29
N SER A 131 -10.94 -33.06 -15.47
CA SER A 131 -9.49 -32.85 -15.63
C SER A 131 -9.07 -31.42 -15.29
N GLY A 132 -9.91 -30.43 -15.61
CA GLY A 132 -9.62 -29.05 -15.25
C GLY A 132 -9.68 -28.79 -13.74
N ARG A 133 -10.51 -29.56 -13.01
CA ARG A 133 -10.67 -29.42 -11.55
C ARG A 133 -9.43 -29.90 -10.77
N SER A 134 -8.75 -30.97 -11.20
CA SER A 134 -7.54 -31.44 -10.51
C SER A 134 -6.41 -30.43 -10.63
N ASP A 135 -6.21 -29.89 -11.83
CA ASP A 135 -5.13 -28.96 -12.12
C ASP A 135 -5.39 -27.59 -11.48
N MET A 136 -6.66 -27.14 -11.49
CA MET A 136 -7.09 -25.94 -10.77
C MET A 136 -7.07 -26.07 -9.26
N LEU A 137 -7.07 -27.27 -8.68
CA LEU A 137 -6.88 -27.46 -7.24
C LEU A 137 -5.40 -27.45 -6.86
N GLY A 138 -4.55 -28.05 -7.69
CA GLY A 138 -3.11 -28.14 -7.44
C GLY A 138 -2.43 -26.77 -7.36
N LEU A 139 -2.73 -25.89 -8.31
CA LEU A 139 -2.12 -24.56 -8.38
C LEU A 139 -2.37 -23.66 -7.15
N PRO A 140 -3.62 -23.43 -6.70
CA PRO A 140 -3.88 -22.61 -5.52
C PRO A 140 -3.43 -23.29 -4.23
N LEU A 141 -3.51 -24.62 -4.10
CA LEU A 141 -2.92 -25.30 -2.93
C LEU A 141 -1.41 -25.12 -2.86
N LEU A 142 -0.73 -25.25 -4.00
CA LEU A 142 0.72 -25.03 -4.09
C LEU A 142 1.07 -23.59 -3.74
N LEU A 143 0.31 -22.62 -4.26
CA LEU A 143 0.49 -21.20 -3.94
C LEU A 143 0.31 -20.93 -2.45
N ILE A 144 -0.71 -21.51 -1.81
CA ILE A 144 -0.94 -21.42 -0.36
C ILE A 144 0.24 -22.02 0.40
N GLY A 145 0.74 -23.20 -0.01
CA GLY A 145 1.88 -23.85 0.61
C GLY A 145 3.16 -23.02 0.52
N ILE A 146 3.48 -22.48 -0.66
CA ILE A 146 4.64 -21.61 -0.86
C ILE A 146 4.50 -20.32 -0.06
N ALA A 147 3.35 -19.64 -0.15
CA ALA A 147 3.14 -18.40 0.59
C ALA A 147 3.22 -18.61 2.11
N TYR A 148 2.63 -19.71 2.62
CA TYR A 148 2.69 -20.07 4.03
C TYR A 148 4.12 -20.37 4.49
N THR A 149 4.89 -21.15 3.72
CA THR A 149 6.29 -21.46 4.06
C THR A 149 7.18 -20.22 4.07
N ILE A 150 7.01 -19.31 3.09
CA ILE A 150 7.73 -18.03 3.09
C ILE A 150 7.36 -17.18 4.31
N LEU A 151 6.06 -17.09 4.62
CA LEU A 151 5.58 -16.29 5.75
C LEU A 151 6.08 -16.86 7.09
N HIS A 152 6.04 -18.18 7.23
CA HIS A 152 6.58 -18.89 8.39
C HIS A 152 8.09 -18.70 8.54
N PHE A 153 8.84 -18.74 7.43
CA PHE A 153 10.27 -18.47 7.44
C PHE A 153 10.58 -17.03 7.87
N THR A 154 9.86 -16.04 7.33
CA THR A 154 9.99 -14.63 7.77
C THR A 154 9.58 -14.43 9.23
N PHE A 155 8.64 -15.21 9.74
CA PHE A 155 8.22 -15.13 11.13
C PHE A 155 9.29 -15.70 12.07
N ILE A 156 9.86 -16.86 11.73
CA ILE A 156 10.97 -17.48 12.48
C ILE A 156 12.21 -16.58 12.46
N SER A 157 12.54 -15.95 11.33
CA SER A 157 13.72 -15.08 11.23
C SER A 157 13.61 -13.84 12.13
N LYS A 158 12.40 -13.28 12.30
CA LYS A 158 12.14 -12.18 13.25
C LYS A 158 12.08 -12.62 14.70
N HIS A 159 11.64 -13.85 14.95
CA HIS A 159 11.43 -14.40 16.29
C HIS A 159 12.26 -15.67 16.48
N PRO A 160 13.61 -15.57 16.51
CA PRO A 160 14.47 -16.75 16.59
C PRO A 160 14.27 -17.55 17.88
N TRP A 161 13.67 -16.95 18.92
CA TRP A 161 13.32 -17.64 20.16
C TRP A 161 12.12 -18.59 20.03
N LEU A 162 11.29 -18.46 18.98
CA LEU A 162 10.16 -19.36 18.71
C LEU A 162 10.57 -20.62 17.91
N ALA A 163 11.83 -20.67 17.45
CA ALA A 163 12.38 -21.80 16.70
C ALA A 163 13.19 -22.78 17.57
N LYS A 164 13.10 -22.65 18.91
CA LYS A 164 13.58 -23.64 19.88
C LYS A 164 12.44 -24.54 20.29
#